data_AF-A0A194RP29-F1
#
_entry.id   AF-A0A194RP29-F1
#
_cell.length_a   1.000
_cell.length_b   1.000
_cell.length_c   1.000
_cell.angle_alpha   90.00
_cell.angle_beta   90.00
_cell.angle_gamma   90.00
#
_symmetry.space_group_name_H-M   'P 1'
#
loop_
_entity.id
_entity.type
_entity.pdbx_description
1 polymer ?
#
loop_
_entity_poly.entity_id
_entity_poly.type
_entity_poly.pdbx_seq_one_letter_code
_entity_poly.pdbx_strand_id
1 'polypeptide(L)'
;MESLRFNYDNWKVWENIVLVSMDTGHVEDVVRGVHRLLDLRDKYDDLEVLTLLVRAIVDRQEGLGDADSAARYMVLVTLVNSKANSGSWPNNPDTCMKVMELTQLLLEHSLKARQDAVDNEKQQADQQLSSARLTGQAVIRAVEKQDWPETKTLLEELKNIFNTVTDYMKSIM
;
A
#
# COMPACT_ATOMS: atom_id res chain seq x y z
N MET A 1 -24.67 20.88 -15.61
CA MET A 1 -23.42 20.14 -15.95
C MET A 1 -22.15 20.88 -15.53
N GLU A 2 -22.19 22.10 -15.00
CA GLU A 2 -21.00 22.84 -14.55
C GLU A 2 -20.50 22.47 -13.13
N SER A 3 -21.38 21.89 -12.30
CA SER A 3 -21.15 21.67 -10.86
C SER A 3 -20.22 20.50 -10.53
N LEU A 4 -20.06 19.54 -11.46
CA LEU A 4 -19.18 18.37 -11.29
C LEU A 4 -17.71 18.67 -11.65
N ARG A 5 -17.45 19.67 -12.52
CA ARG A 5 -16.09 20.09 -12.86
C ARG A 5 -15.41 20.85 -11.72
N PHE A 6 -16.15 21.68 -10.99
CA PHE A 6 -15.60 22.47 -9.87
C PHE A 6 -15.17 21.63 -8.65
N ASN A 7 -15.75 20.45 -8.46
CA ASN A 7 -15.40 19.53 -7.37
C ASN A 7 -14.37 18.48 -7.76
N TYR A 8 -14.08 18.32 -9.05
CA TYR A 8 -13.11 17.33 -9.52
C TYR A 8 -11.66 17.63 -9.10
N ASP A 9 -11.39 18.91 -8.79
CA ASP A 9 -10.11 19.37 -8.23
C ASP A 9 -10.13 19.55 -6.71
N ASN A 10 -11.27 19.30 -6.04
CA ASN A 10 -11.37 19.40 -4.59
C ASN A 10 -10.99 18.08 -3.93
N TRP A 11 -9.78 18.02 -3.35
CA TRP A 11 -9.27 16.82 -2.67
C TRP A 11 -10.19 16.33 -1.54
N LYS A 12 -10.93 17.21 -0.84
CA LYS A 12 -11.85 16.80 0.24
C LYS A 12 -13.01 15.94 -0.27
N VAL A 13 -13.44 16.18 -1.50
CA VAL A 13 -14.49 15.39 -2.15
C VAL A 13 -13.95 13.99 -2.43
N TRP A 14 -12.71 13.89 -2.90
CA TRP A 14 -12.07 12.60 -3.13
C TRP A 14 -11.76 11.83 -1.86
N GLU A 15 -11.40 12.50 -0.76
CA GLU A 15 -11.26 11.87 0.56
C GLU A 15 -12.58 11.26 1.04
N ASN A 16 -13.69 12.00 0.90
CA ASN A 16 -15.02 11.48 1.20
C ASN A 16 -15.42 10.33 0.28
N ILE A 17 -15.12 10.41 -1.02
CA ILE A 17 -15.37 9.32 -1.97
C ILE A 17 -14.60 8.06 -1.55
N VAL A 18 -13.32 8.19 -1.18
CA VAL A 18 -12.49 7.09 -0.70
C VAL A 18 -13.10 6.47 0.56
N LEU A 19 -13.41 7.28 1.58
CA LEU A 19 -14.02 6.80 2.83
C LEU A 19 -15.34 6.08 2.61
N VAL A 20 -16.28 6.69 1.86
CA VAL A 20 -17.60 6.09 1.61
C VAL A 20 -17.47 4.84 0.73
N SER A 21 -16.60 4.87 -0.28
CA SER A 21 -16.39 3.71 -1.16
C SER A 21 -15.73 2.55 -0.41
N MET A 22 -14.89 2.83 0.59
CA MET A 22 -14.31 1.85 1.51
C MET A 22 -15.31 1.27 2.50
N ASP A 23 -16.34 2.02 2.89
CA ASP A 23 -17.40 1.55 3.78
C ASP A 23 -18.48 0.76 3.01
N THR A 24 -18.52 0.91 1.69
CA THR A 24 -19.52 0.29 0.80
C THR A 24 -18.94 -0.81 -0.10
N GLY A 25 -17.65 -1.12 0.01
CA GLY A 25 -16.96 -2.17 -0.76
C GLY A 25 -16.68 -1.85 -2.24
N HIS A 26 -16.79 -0.59 -2.66
CA HIS A 26 -16.59 -0.17 -4.06
C HIS A 26 -15.11 0.05 -4.39
N VAL A 27 -14.36 -1.05 -4.53
CA VAL A 27 -12.90 -1.06 -4.68
C VAL A 27 -12.38 -0.10 -5.76
N GLU A 28 -13.00 -0.13 -6.94
CA GLU A 28 -12.56 0.65 -8.09
C GLU A 28 -12.67 2.16 -7.83
N ASP A 29 -13.68 2.59 -7.09
CA ASP A 29 -13.89 3.98 -6.72
C ASP A 29 -12.92 4.42 -5.62
N VAL A 30 -12.53 3.51 -4.73
CA VAL A 30 -11.46 3.77 -3.75
C VAL A 30 -10.13 3.97 -4.47
N VAL A 31 -9.73 3.04 -5.36
CA VAL A 31 -8.47 3.14 -6.10
C VAL A 31 -8.44 4.39 -6.97
N ARG A 32 -9.55 4.70 -7.67
CA ARG A 32 -9.66 5.92 -8.48
C ARG A 32 -9.56 7.17 -7.61
N GLY A 33 -10.24 7.21 -6.47
CA GLY A 33 -10.21 8.34 -5.55
C GLY A 33 -8.82 8.56 -4.97
N VAL A 34 -8.11 7.48 -4.65
CA VAL A 34 -6.73 7.51 -4.18
C VAL A 34 -5.77 8.01 -5.26
N HIS A 35 -5.80 7.47 -6.47
CA HIS A 35 -4.97 7.99 -7.57
C HIS A 35 -5.23 9.48 -7.81
N ARG A 36 -6.50 9.89 -7.77
CA ARG A 36 -6.85 11.30 -7.97
C ARG A 36 -6.40 12.18 -6.81
N LEU A 37 -6.44 11.69 -5.57
CA LEU A 37 -5.85 12.38 -4.42
C LEU A 37 -4.34 12.57 -4.61
N LEU A 38 -3.63 11.53 -5.07
CA LEU A 38 -2.19 11.59 -5.38
C LEU A 38 -1.91 12.66 -6.46
N ASP A 39 -2.67 12.66 -7.56
CA ASP A 39 -2.55 13.66 -8.64
C ASP A 39 -2.85 15.09 -8.15
N LEU A 40 -3.92 15.26 -7.37
CA LEU A 40 -4.40 16.59 -6.97
C LEU A 40 -3.51 17.29 -5.97
N ARG A 41 -2.86 16.53 -5.10
CA ARG A 41 -1.99 17.17 -4.14
C ARG A 41 -0.61 17.44 -4.69
N ASP A 42 -0.19 16.84 -5.82
CA ASP A 42 1.16 16.93 -6.44
C ASP A 42 2.35 16.67 -5.46
N LYS A 43 2.00 16.44 -4.19
CA LYS A 43 2.74 16.50 -2.95
C LYS A 43 2.03 15.62 -1.91
N TYR A 44 1.49 14.48 -2.31
CA TYR A 44 1.41 13.34 -1.37
C TYR A 44 2.83 12.80 -1.07
N ASP A 45 3.77 13.72 -0.85
CA ASP A 45 4.99 13.47 -0.10
C ASP A 45 4.69 13.49 1.41
N ASP A 46 3.46 13.87 1.80
CA ASP A 46 2.98 13.81 3.17
C ASP A 46 2.79 12.36 3.59
N LEU A 47 3.94 11.76 3.86
CA LEU A 47 4.12 10.38 4.23
C LEU A 47 3.40 10.09 5.56
N GLU A 48 3.12 11.12 6.37
CA GLU A 48 2.26 11.02 7.54
C GLU A 48 0.80 10.73 7.16
N VAL A 49 0.23 11.42 6.17
CA VAL A 49 -1.13 11.13 5.68
C VAL A 49 -1.19 9.76 5.03
N LEU A 50 -0.17 9.38 4.27
CA LEU A 50 -0.05 8.03 3.69
C LEU A 50 -0.03 6.95 4.79
N THR A 51 0.78 7.16 5.82
CA THR A 51 0.87 6.25 6.96
C THR A 51 -0.43 6.18 7.73
N LEU A 52 -1.12 7.31 7.96
CA LEU A 52 -2.41 7.33 8.64
C LEU A 52 -3.49 6.61 7.83
N LEU A 53 -3.52 6.77 6.50
CA LEU A 53 -4.45 6.06 5.62
C LEU A 53 -4.17 4.56 5.65
N VAL A 54 -2.92 4.14 5.50
CA VAL A 54 -2.55 2.72 5.55
C VAL A 54 -2.88 2.10 6.89
N ARG A 55 -2.57 2.78 8.00
CA ARG A 55 -2.92 2.31 9.35
C ARG A 55 -4.43 2.23 9.56
N ALA A 56 -5.19 3.24 9.15
CA ALA A 56 -6.66 3.21 9.24
C ALA A 56 -7.28 2.07 8.41
N ILE A 57 -6.67 1.73 7.28
CA ILE A 57 -7.09 0.59 6.45
C ILE A 57 -6.82 -0.74 7.16
N VAL A 58 -5.62 -0.89 7.75
CA VAL A 58 -5.19 -2.10 8.48
C VAL A 58 -6.02 -2.29 9.77
N ASP A 59 -6.18 -1.24 10.58
CA ASP A 59 -6.91 -1.29 11.85
C ASP A 59 -8.40 -1.62 11.67
N ARG A 60 -9.00 -1.25 10.53
CA ARG A 60 -10.40 -1.58 10.24
C ARG A 60 -10.65 -3.01 9.73
N GLN A 61 -9.61 -3.85 9.62
CA GLN A 61 -9.79 -5.25 9.24
C GLN A 61 -10.50 -6.10 10.30
N GLU A 62 -10.49 -5.68 11.56
CA GLU A 62 -11.18 -6.39 12.63
C GLU A 62 -12.71 -6.13 12.56
N GLY A 63 -13.42 -6.80 11.64
CA GLY A 63 -14.89 -6.95 11.76
C GLY A 63 -15.75 -6.92 10.50
N LEU A 64 -15.22 -6.79 9.28
CA LEU A 64 -16.03 -6.72 8.05
C LEU A 64 -15.53 -7.73 6.99
N GLY A 65 -16.47 -8.33 6.24
CA GLY A 65 -16.27 -9.53 5.41
C GLY A 65 -15.29 -9.43 4.23
N ASP A 66 -15.02 -10.58 3.61
CA ASP A 66 -13.94 -10.87 2.64
C ASP A 66 -13.74 -9.84 1.51
N ALA A 67 -14.83 -9.44 0.83
CA ALA A 67 -14.75 -8.54 -0.32
C ALA A 67 -14.28 -7.11 0.04
N ASP A 68 -14.55 -6.68 1.27
CA ASP A 68 -14.17 -5.36 1.80
C ASP A 68 -12.67 -5.33 2.14
N SER A 69 -12.09 -6.47 2.49
CA SER A 69 -10.66 -6.64 2.74
C SER A 69 -9.83 -6.57 1.45
N ALA A 70 -10.25 -7.24 0.37
CA ALA A 70 -9.57 -7.20 -0.93
C ALA A 70 -9.43 -5.77 -1.49
N ALA A 71 -10.48 -4.95 -1.32
CA ALA A 71 -10.52 -3.56 -1.73
C ALA A 71 -9.45 -2.71 -1.04
N ARG A 72 -9.43 -2.86 0.28
CA ARG A 72 -8.55 -2.19 1.22
C ARG A 72 -7.09 -2.57 0.98
N TYR A 73 -6.83 -3.84 0.69
CA TYR A 73 -5.50 -4.31 0.31
C TYR A 73 -5.02 -3.71 -1.00
N MET A 74 -5.88 -3.62 -2.01
CA MET A 74 -5.52 -3.03 -3.29
C MET A 74 -5.11 -1.55 -3.14
N VAL A 75 -5.77 -0.83 -2.25
CA VAL A 75 -5.43 0.56 -1.91
C VAL A 75 -4.07 0.64 -1.23
N LEU A 76 -3.80 -0.24 -0.27
CA LEU A 76 -2.53 -0.31 0.44
C LEU A 76 -1.38 -0.59 -0.55
N VAL A 77 -1.55 -1.56 -1.45
CA VAL A 77 -0.60 -1.87 -2.54
C VAL A 77 -0.33 -0.64 -3.40
N THR A 78 -1.38 0.03 -3.88
CA THR A 78 -1.25 1.21 -4.74
C THR A 78 -0.52 2.37 -4.05
N LEU A 79 -0.88 2.66 -2.81
CA LEU A 79 -0.32 3.75 -2.01
C LEU A 79 1.17 3.55 -1.74
N VAL A 80 1.54 2.34 -1.28
CA VAL A 80 2.93 2.01 -0.96
C VAL A 80 3.76 1.92 -2.24
N ASN A 81 3.22 1.34 -3.32
CA ASN A 81 3.91 1.32 -4.62
C ASN A 81 4.18 2.74 -5.14
N SER A 82 3.20 3.64 -5.06
CA SER A 82 3.37 5.02 -5.50
C SER A 82 4.48 5.71 -4.71
N LYS A 83 4.51 5.56 -3.38
CA LYS A 83 5.56 6.16 -2.55
C LYS A 83 6.93 5.54 -2.78
N ALA A 84 7.03 4.22 -2.89
CA ALA A 84 8.30 3.54 -3.17
C ALA A 84 8.93 4.02 -4.49
N ASN A 85 8.11 4.37 -5.48
CA ASN A 85 8.54 4.92 -6.77
C ASN A 85 8.76 6.44 -6.76
N SER A 86 8.52 7.14 -5.64
CA SER A 86 8.82 8.58 -5.51
C SER A 86 10.32 8.82 -5.29
N GLY A 87 10.86 9.92 -5.85
CA GLY A 87 12.31 10.16 -5.89
C GLY A 87 12.94 10.78 -4.63
N SER A 88 12.13 11.20 -3.65
CA SER A 88 12.59 12.04 -2.52
C SER A 88 12.86 11.25 -1.22
N TRP A 89 12.12 10.17 -0.98
CA TRP A 89 12.09 9.46 0.31
C TRP A 89 13.39 8.76 0.75
N PRO A 90 14.30 8.29 -0.13
CA PRO A 90 15.53 7.62 0.32
C PRO A 90 16.53 8.56 1.01
N ASN A 91 16.36 9.88 0.85
CA ASN A 91 17.34 10.88 1.27
C ASN A 91 17.24 11.28 2.75
N ASN A 92 16.30 10.69 3.51
CA ASN A 92 16.13 10.94 4.93
C ASN A 92 15.88 9.62 5.67
N PRO A 93 16.60 9.33 6.78
CA PRO A 93 16.44 8.09 7.54
C PRO A 93 15.02 7.91 8.10
N ASP A 94 14.36 8.96 8.60
CA ASP A 94 12.99 8.90 9.12
C ASP A 94 11.98 8.49 8.05
N THR A 95 12.15 9.01 6.84
CA THR A 95 11.28 8.64 5.70
C THR A 95 11.58 7.23 5.23
N CYS A 96 12.86 6.80 5.22
CA CYS A 96 13.23 5.41 4.95
C CYS A 96 12.58 4.45 5.95
N MET A 97 12.64 4.74 7.25
CA MET A 97 12.02 3.91 8.29
C MET A 97 10.53 3.74 8.05
N LYS A 98 9.81 4.84 7.84
CA LYS A 98 8.37 4.75 7.60
C LYS A 98 8.02 4.04 6.28
N VAL A 99 8.79 4.24 5.21
CA VAL A 99 8.58 3.48 3.95
C VAL A 99 8.84 1.98 4.18
N MET A 100 9.84 1.61 4.98
CA MET A 100 10.07 0.20 5.33
C MET A 100 8.90 -0.36 6.14
N GLU A 101 8.42 0.32 7.17
CA GLU A 101 7.24 -0.11 7.95
C GLU A 101 6.01 -0.33 7.06
N LEU A 102 5.73 0.61 6.15
CA LEU A 102 4.64 0.48 5.19
C LEU A 102 4.82 -0.71 4.24
N THR A 103 6.07 -1.00 3.87
CA THR A 103 6.41 -2.13 3.01
C THR A 103 6.30 -3.46 3.74
N GLN A 104 6.65 -3.51 5.04
CA GLN A 104 6.44 -4.69 5.89
C GLN A 104 4.95 -5.01 5.96
N LEU A 105 4.12 -4.02 6.28
CA LEU A 105 2.66 -4.17 6.30
C LEU A 105 2.13 -4.67 4.96
N LEU A 106 2.57 -4.08 3.85
CA LEU A 106 2.20 -4.51 2.50
C LEU A 106 2.50 -5.99 2.26
N LEU A 107 3.71 -6.44 2.59
CA LEU A 107 4.15 -7.82 2.36
C LEU A 107 3.39 -8.82 3.23
N GLU A 108 3.25 -8.55 4.52
CA GLU A 108 2.53 -9.42 5.47
C GLU A 108 1.07 -9.58 5.10
N HIS A 109 0.41 -8.48 4.79
CA HIS A 109 -1.00 -8.48 4.44
C HIS A 109 -1.27 -9.11 3.07
N SER A 110 -0.41 -8.86 2.07
CA SER A 110 -0.54 -9.51 0.76
C SER A 110 -0.33 -11.03 0.87
N LEU A 111 0.59 -11.47 1.72
CA LEU A 111 0.83 -12.89 1.99
C LEU A 111 -0.40 -13.52 2.64
N LYS A 112 -0.93 -12.90 3.69
CA LYS A 112 -2.12 -13.37 4.39
C LYS A 112 -3.34 -13.42 3.47
N ALA A 113 -3.58 -12.35 2.69
CA ALA A 113 -4.66 -12.31 1.70
C ALA A 113 -4.56 -13.47 0.71
N ARG A 114 -3.35 -13.84 0.27
CA ARG A 114 -3.15 -14.98 -0.62
C ARG A 114 -3.33 -16.34 0.08
N GLN A 115 -2.98 -16.45 1.35
CA GLN A 115 -3.18 -17.67 2.16
C GLN A 115 -4.66 -17.94 2.43
N ASP A 116 -5.44 -16.88 2.66
CA ASP A 116 -6.86 -16.96 2.96
C ASP A 116 -7.74 -16.97 1.70
N ALA A 117 -7.17 -16.68 0.52
CA ALA A 117 -7.91 -16.57 -0.74
C ALA A 117 -8.62 -17.88 -1.16
N VAL A 118 -9.92 -17.76 -1.44
CA VAL A 118 -10.73 -18.80 -2.09
C VAL A 118 -10.38 -18.94 -3.58
N ASP A 119 -10.72 -20.08 -4.19
CA ASP A 119 -10.25 -20.46 -5.54
C ASP A 119 -10.48 -19.40 -6.63
N ASN A 120 -11.61 -18.70 -6.58
CA ASN A 120 -11.96 -17.65 -7.56
C ASN A 120 -11.17 -16.34 -7.36
N GLU A 121 -10.51 -16.15 -6.22
CA GLU A 121 -9.76 -14.94 -5.86
C GLU A 121 -8.24 -15.15 -5.92
N LYS A 122 -7.77 -16.41 -5.93
CA LYS A 122 -6.34 -16.76 -5.95
C LYS A 122 -5.56 -16.03 -7.05
N GLN A 123 -6.10 -15.96 -8.25
CA GLN A 123 -5.42 -15.28 -9.37
C GLN A 123 -5.17 -13.79 -9.09
N GLN A 124 -6.15 -13.10 -8.50
CA GLN A 124 -6.01 -11.69 -8.14
C GLN A 124 -5.02 -11.52 -6.98
N ALA A 125 -5.12 -12.37 -5.96
CA ALA A 125 -4.20 -12.37 -4.82
C ALA A 125 -2.75 -12.66 -5.24
N ASP A 126 -2.53 -13.55 -6.22
CA ASP A 126 -1.20 -13.82 -6.79
C ASP A 126 -0.60 -12.60 -7.49
N GLN A 127 -1.41 -11.84 -8.22
CA GLN A 127 -0.98 -10.59 -8.85
C GLN A 127 -0.61 -9.53 -7.81
N GLN A 128 -1.41 -9.38 -6.76
CA GLN A 128 -1.15 -8.44 -5.66
C GLN A 128 0.13 -8.83 -4.89
N LEU A 129 0.29 -10.10 -4.54
CA LEU A 129 1.48 -10.60 -3.86
C LEU A 129 2.76 -10.41 -4.69
N SER A 130 2.66 -10.64 -6.01
CA SER A 130 3.76 -10.39 -6.94
C SER A 130 4.15 -8.92 -7.00
N SER A 131 3.16 -8.02 -7.02
CA SER A 131 3.39 -6.57 -7.00
C SER A 131 4.04 -6.13 -5.68
N ALA A 132 3.50 -6.59 -4.55
CA ALA A 132 4.03 -6.31 -3.22
C ALA A 132 5.50 -6.75 -3.09
N ARG A 133 5.83 -7.95 -3.59
CA ARG A 133 7.23 -8.44 -3.59
C ARG A 133 8.15 -7.53 -4.41
N LEU A 134 7.74 -7.09 -5.61
CA LEU A 134 8.57 -6.19 -6.42
C LEU A 134 8.84 -4.87 -5.71
N THR A 135 7.83 -4.32 -5.02
CA THR A 135 7.98 -3.11 -4.22
C THR A 135 8.89 -3.31 -3.02
N GLY A 136 8.74 -4.44 -2.30
CA GLY A 136 9.66 -4.85 -1.25
C GLY A 136 11.11 -4.89 -1.73
N GLN A 137 11.35 -5.48 -2.90
CA GLN A 137 12.68 -5.54 -3.50
C GLN A 137 13.23 -4.15 -3.85
N ALA A 138 12.40 -3.24 -4.38
CA ALA A 138 12.80 -1.88 -4.71
C ALA A 138 13.16 -1.07 -3.45
N VAL A 139 12.34 -1.15 -2.40
CA VAL A 139 12.56 -0.47 -1.12
C VAL A 139 13.82 -0.97 -0.44
N ILE A 140 14.02 -2.29 -0.34
CA ILE A 140 15.23 -2.88 0.24
C ILE A 140 16.48 -2.34 -0.46
N ARG A 141 16.50 -2.37 -1.80
CA ARG A 141 17.64 -1.86 -2.59
C ARG A 141 17.89 -0.37 -2.37
N ALA A 142 16.83 0.42 -2.30
CA ALA A 142 16.93 1.86 -2.10
C ALA A 142 17.50 2.20 -0.71
N VAL A 143 17.06 1.50 0.34
CA VAL A 143 17.57 1.69 1.71
C VAL A 143 19.01 1.18 1.85
N GLU A 144 19.32 -0.01 1.30
CA GLU A 144 20.68 -0.57 1.30
C GLU A 144 21.70 0.37 0.65
N LYS A 145 21.29 1.10 -0.39
CA LYS A 145 22.15 2.07 -1.07
C LYS A 145 22.52 3.25 -0.18
N GLN A 146 21.65 3.62 0.75
CA GLN A 146 21.84 4.78 1.64
C GLN A 146 22.63 4.41 2.90
N ASP A 147 22.53 3.16 3.37
CA ASP A 147 23.28 2.60 4.49
C ASP A 147 23.18 3.42 5.80
N TRP A 148 21.98 3.91 6.11
CA TRP A 148 21.72 4.63 7.36
C TRP A 148 21.78 3.68 8.57
N PRO A 149 22.56 3.98 9.63
CA PRO A 149 22.66 3.14 10.82
C PRO A 149 21.32 2.90 11.53
N GLU A 150 20.44 3.90 11.55
CA GLU A 150 19.11 3.87 12.17
C GLU A 150 18.17 2.87 11.49
N THR A 151 18.39 2.61 10.19
CA THR A 151 17.52 1.75 9.38
C THR A 151 17.87 0.27 9.47
N LYS A 152 19.02 -0.09 10.05
CA LYS A 152 19.59 -1.46 9.97
C LYS A 152 18.67 -2.53 10.53
N THR A 153 18.14 -2.32 11.73
CA THR A 153 17.24 -3.28 12.38
C THR A 153 15.97 -3.49 11.57
N LEU A 154 15.31 -2.40 11.16
CA LEU A 154 14.08 -2.46 10.34
C LEU A 154 14.34 -3.08 8.95
N LEU A 155 15.52 -2.86 8.38
CA LEU A 155 15.93 -3.44 7.11
C LEU A 155 16.12 -4.97 7.22
N GLU A 156 16.69 -5.46 8.33
CA GLU A 156 16.82 -6.90 8.58
C GLU A 156 15.45 -7.57 8.74
N GLU A 157 14.53 -6.95 9.49
CA GLU A 157 13.14 -7.42 9.62
C GLU A 157 12.42 -7.45 8.27
N LEU A 158 12.53 -6.36 7.49
CA LEU A 158 11.93 -6.28 6.15
C LEU A 158 12.48 -7.37 5.22
N LYS A 159 13.79 -7.65 5.27
CA LYS A 159 14.42 -8.74 4.50
C LYS A 159 13.89 -10.10 4.91
N ASN A 160 13.69 -10.34 6.21
CA ASN A 160 13.13 -11.60 6.69
C ASN A 160 11.73 -11.83 6.14
N ILE A 161 10.84 -10.83 6.25
CA ILE A 161 9.48 -10.88 5.69
C ILE A 161 9.53 -11.09 4.17
N PHE A 162 10.39 -10.34 3.46
CA PHE A 162 10.55 -10.47 2.02
C PHE A 162 10.97 -11.89 1.61
N ASN A 163 11.87 -12.53 2.34
CA ASN A 163 12.29 -13.91 2.09
C ASN A 163 11.15 -14.89 2.34
N THR A 164 10.41 -14.73 3.44
CA THR A 164 9.21 -15.55 3.73
C THR A 164 8.18 -15.46 2.59
N VAL A 165 7.87 -14.25 2.11
CA VAL A 165 6.98 -14.05 0.96
C VAL A 165 7.53 -14.74 -0.29
N THR A 166 8.82 -14.55 -0.56
CA THR A 166 9.47 -15.12 -1.75
C THR A 166 9.45 -16.65 -1.74
N ASP A 167 9.66 -17.28 -0.59
CA ASP A 167 9.65 -18.74 -0.45
C ASP A 167 8.23 -19.30 -0.52
N TYR A 168 7.25 -18.60 0.07
CA TYR A 168 5.84 -18.95 -0.12
C TYR A 168 5.43 -18.91 -1.59
N MET A 169 5.79 -17.84 -2.32
CA MET A 169 5.50 -17.72 -3.76
C MET A 169 6.12 -18.86 -4.58
N LYS A 170 7.31 -19.36 -4.22
CA LYS A 170 7.92 -20.53 -4.88
C LYS A 170 7.16 -21.83 -4.57
N SER A 171 6.56 -21.95 -3.39
CA SER A 171 5.87 -23.16 -2.96
C SER A 171 4.50 -23.37 -3.63
N ILE A 172 3.89 -22.30 -4.15
CA ILE A 172 2.58 -22.31 -4.82
C ILE A 172 2.69 -22.30 -6.35
N MET A 173 3.91 -22.25 -6.89
CA MET A 173 4.24 -22.21 -8.32
C MET A 173 4.61 -23.60 -8.83
#